data_AF-A0A954Z6J9-F1
#
_entry.id   AF-A0A954Z6J9-F1
#
_cell.length_a   1.000
_cell.length_b   1.000
_cell.length_c   1.000
_cell.angle_alpha   90.00
_cell.angle_beta   90.00
_cell.angle_gamma   90.00
#
_symmetry.space_group_name_H-M   'P 1'
#
loop_
_entity.id
_entity.type
_entity.pdbx_description
1 polymer ?
#
loop_
_entity_poly.entity_id
_entity_poly.type
_entity_poly.pdbx_seq_one_letter_code
_entity_poly.pdbx_strand_id
1 'polypeptide(L)'
;MKNRKLTRTDVNFWLDFALLIVFLLLAWASIILRFVFPPAFQAEGWTLWGWTYERWADIQFTILGILALGLLIHVMLHWTWVCGVVASRVSQTKGSGRDDGSRTLWGV
;
A
#
# COMPACT_ATOMS: atom_id res chain seq x y z
N MET A 1 4.21 16.35 30.99
CA MET A 1 3.96 15.37 29.90
C MET A 1 5.03 15.61 28.83
N LYS A 2 5.91 14.63 28.59
CA LYS A 2 7.09 14.77 27.74
C LYS A 2 6.65 14.76 26.28
N ASN A 3 6.66 15.93 25.61
CA ASN A 3 6.42 16.04 24.17
C ASN A 3 7.53 15.28 23.43
N ARG A 4 7.27 14.00 23.11
CA ARG A 4 8.14 13.25 22.22
C ARG A 4 8.00 13.87 20.83
N LYS A 5 9.09 14.43 20.31
CA LYS A 5 9.15 14.85 18.91
C LYS A 5 8.94 13.58 18.08
N LEU A 6 7.77 13.44 17.45
CA LEU A 6 7.50 12.38 16.48
C LEU A 6 8.60 12.44 15.43
N THR A 7 9.38 11.37 15.31
CA THR A 7 10.37 11.29 14.23
C THR A 7 9.61 11.04 12.93
N ARG A 8 10.13 11.54 11.80
CA ARG A 8 9.50 11.32 10.49
C ARG A 8 9.27 9.82 10.21
N THR A 9 10.19 8.98 10.68
CA THR A 9 10.09 7.52 10.58
C THR A 9 8.89 6.95 11.35
N ASP A 10 8.60 7.46 12.55
CA ASP A 10 7.43 7.01 13.32
C ASP A 10 6.12 7.39 12.60
N VAL A 11 6.07 8.58 11.99
CA VAL A 11 4.89 9.04 11.23
C VAL A 11 4.67 8.19 9.99
N ASN A 12 5.73 7.85 9.25
CA ASN A 12 5.65 6.95 8.09
C ASN A 12 5.14 5.57 8.49
N PHE A 13 5.71 4.98 9.54
CA PHE A 13 5.31 3.67 10.00
C PHE A 13 3.81 3.63 10.37
N TRP A 14 3.32 4.68 11.05
CA TRP A 14 1.90 4.79 11.38
C TRP A 14 1.02 5.00 10.15
N LEU A 15 1.47 5.75 9.15
CA LEU A 15 0.74 5.93 7.89
C LEU A 15 0.61 4.60 7.13
N ASP A 16 1.70 3.83 7.06
CA ASP A 16 1.73 2.53 6.40
C ASP A 16 0.83 1.52 7.10
N PHE A 17 0.89 1.51 8.43
CA PHE A 17 0.01 0.69 9.25
C PHE A 17 -1.47 1.07 9.09
N ALA A 18 -1.78 2.37 9.06
CA ALA A 18 -3.13 2.85 8.80
C ALA A 18 -3.63 2.43 7.41
N LEU A 19 -2.77 2.52 6.39
CA LEU A 19 -3.07 2.05 5.03
C LEU A 19 -3.36 0.56 4.97
N LEU A 20 -2.58 -0.25 5.71
CA LEU A 20 -2.83 -1.69 5.82
C LEU A 20 -4.21 -1.97 6.42
N ILE A 21 -4.59 -1.25 7.48
CA ILE A 21 -5.92 -1.41 8.11
C ILE A 21 -7.03 -1.06 7.11
N VAL A 22 -6.92 0.08 6.41
CA VAL A 22 -7.92 0.50 5.41
C VAL A 22 -8.03 -0.54 4.30
N PHE A 23 -6.91 -1.10 3.84
CA PHE A 23 -6.90 -2.17 2.85
C PHE A 23 -7.63 -3.43 3.34
N LEU A 24 -7.38 -3.85 4.59
CA LEU A 24 -8.06 -5.01 5.17
C LEU A 24 -9.57 -4.79 5.30
N LEU A 25 -10.00 -3.58 5.69
CA LEU A 25 -11.41 -3.21 5.74
C LEU A 25 -12.05 -3.24 4.35
N LEU A 26 -11.35 -2.75 3.32
CA LEU A 26 -11.82 -2.82 1.94
C LEU A 26 -11.97 -4.26 1.45
N ALA A 27 -10.97 -5.11 1.72
CA ALA A 27 -11.01 -6.53 1.36
C ALA A 27 -12.17 -7.25 2.05
N TRP A 28 -12.36 -6.99 3.34
CA TRP A 28 -13.48 -7.53 4.11
C TRP A 28 -14.84 -7.09 3.56
N ALA A 29 -15.03 -5.80 3.27
CA ALA A 29 -16.26 -5.28 2.65
C ALA A 29 -16.51 -5.90 1.26
N SER A 30 -15.45 -6.11 0.48
CA SER A 30 -15.52 -6.75 -0.84
C SER A 30 -15.95 -8.21 -0.74
N ILE A 31 -15.44 -8.95 0.26
CA ILE A 31 -15.85 -10.33 0.54
C ILE A 31 -17.33 -10.37 0.94
N ILE A 32 -17.78 -9.47 1.81
CA ILE A 32 -19.19 -9.39 2.21
C ILE A 32 -20.09 -9.16 0.99
N LEU A 33 -19.80 -8.15 0.17
CA LEU A 33 -20.60 -7.84 -1.01
C LEU A 33 -20.61 -8.97 -2.04
N ARG A 34 -19.51 -9.72 -2.17
CA ARG A 34 -19.40 -10.79 -3.16
C ARG A 34 -20.01 -12.12 -2.70
N PHE A 35 -19.90 -12.46 -1.43
CA PHE A 35 -20.27 -13.78 -0.91
C PHE A 35 -21.53 -13.79 -0.04
N VAL A 36 -21.88 -12.67 0.60
CA VAL A 36 -23.05 -12.59 1.49
C VAL A 36 -24.27 -12.07 0.75
N PHE A 37 -24.10 -11.13 -0.18
CA PHE A 37 -25.21 -10.65 -0.99
C PHE A 37 -25.44 -11.53 -2.22
N PRO A 38 -26.70 -11.84 -2.56
CA PRO A 38 -27.01 -12.45 -3.85
C PRO A 38 -26.63 -11.50 -5.00
N PRO A 39 -26.53 -12.00 -6.24
CA PRO A 39 -26.23 -11.18 -7.41
C PRO A 39 -27.12 -9.94 -7.45
N ALA A 40 -26.55 -8.77 -7.77
CA ALA A 40 -27.19 -7.45 -7.57
C ALA A 40 -28.64 -7.32 -8.11
N PHE A 41 -29.00 -8.06 -9.15
CA PHE A 41 -30.34 -8.06 -9.74
C PHE A 41 -31.40 -8.83 -8.93
N GLN A 42 -30.99 -9.65 -7.96
CA GLN A 42 -31.88 -10.41 -7.05
C GLN A 42 -31.82 -9.90 -5.61
N ALA A 43 -31.04 -8.85 -5.34
CA ALA A 43 -30.83 -8.30 -4.01
C ALA A 43 -31.88 -7.26 -3.60
N GLU A 44 -32.91 -7.01 -4.42
CA GLU A 44 -34.01 -6.12 -4.06
C GLU A 44 -34.69 -6.57 -2.76
N GLY A 45 -34.66 -5.71 -1.74
CA GLY A 45 -35.21 -6.00 -0.41
C GLY A 45 -34.28 -6.80 0.51
N TRP A 46 -33.13 -7.28 0.05
CA TRP A 46 -32.16 -7.95 0.91
C TRP A 46 -31.41 -6.93 1.76
N THR A 47 -31.44 -7.13 3.07
CA THR A 47 -30.71 -6.27 4.01
C THR A 47 -29.71 -7.09 4.80
N LEU A 48 -28.50 -6.55 4.95
CA LEU A 48 -27.48 -7.10 5.82
C LEU A 48 -27.21 -6.08 6.92
N TRP A 49 -27.49 -6.47 8.16
CA TRP A 49 -27.42 -5.59 9.34
C TRP A 49 -28.23 -4.29 9.18
N GLY A 50 -29.38 -4.39 8.50
CA GLY A 50 -30.27 -3.24 8.26
C GLY A 50 -29.84 -2.32 7.11
N TRP A 51 -28.76 -2.63 6.40
CA TRP A 51 -28.32 -1.88 5.22
C TRP A 51 -28.55 -2.65 3.93
N THR A 52 -28.95 -1.92 2.89
CA THR A 52 -29.15 -2.45 1.54
C THR A 52 -27.81 -2.71 0.85
N TYR A 53 -27.84 -3.50 -0.24
CA TYR A 53 -26.68 -3.74 -1.09
C TYR A 53 -26.02 -2.43 -1.56
N GLU A 54 -26.82 -1.45 -2.02
CA GLU A 54 -26.31 -0.16 -2.48
C GLU A 54 -25.53 0.57 -1.40
N ARG A 55 -26.04 0.57 -0.16
CA ARG A 55 -25.37 1.24 0.95
C ARG A 55 -24.03 0.60 1.29
N TRP A 56 -23.95 -0.73 1.23
CA TRP A 56 -22.69 -1.44 1.38
C TRP A 56 -21.71 -1.14 0.25
N ALA A 57 -22.19 -1.06 -1.00
CA ALA A 57 -21.39 -0.69 -2.16
C ALA A 57 -20.82 0.74 -2.05
N ASP A 58 -21.62 1.70 -1.59
CA ASP A 58 -21.18 3.09 -1.33
C ASP A 58 -20.07 3.15 -0.27
N ILE A 59 -20.19 2.34 0.79
CA ILE A 59 -19.16 2.25 1.84
C ILE A 59 -17.87 1.65 1.27
N GLN A 60 -17.98 0.56 0.49
CA GLN A 60 -16.82 -0.02 -0.18
C GLN A 60 -16.13 1.01 -1.08
N PHE A 61 -16.89 1.78 -1.86
CA PHE A 61 -16.36 2.82 -2.73
C PHE A 61 -15.70 3.97 -1.95
N THR A 62 -16.29 4.37 -0.82
CA THR A 62 -15.71 5.39 0.05
C THR A 62 -14.38 4.93 0.65
N ILE A 63 -14.31 3.69 1.14
CA ILE A 63 -13.08 3.10 1.66
C ILE A 63 -12.03 2.99 0.55
N LEU A 64 -12.43 2.61 -0.67
CA LEU A 64 -11.54 2.58 -1.83
C LEU A 64 -10.96 3.97 -2.14
N GLY A 65 -11.78 5.03 -2.09
CA GLY A 65 -11.33 6.41 -2.28
C GLY A 65 -10.32 6.86 -1.22
N ILE A 66 -10.59 6.55 0.06
CA ILE A 66 -9.66 6.83 1.17
C ILE A 66 -8.35 6.07 0.99
N LEU A 67 -8.41 4.79 0.61
CA LEU A 67 -7.24 3.97 0.35
C LEU A 67 -6.40 4.56 -0.80
N ALA A 68 -7.04 4.93 -1.91
CA ALA A 68 -6.38 5.51 -3.07
C ALA A 68 -5.67 6.83 -2.70
N LEU A 69 -6.36 7.73 -1.98
CA LEU A 69 -5.76 8.99 -1.53
C LEU A 69 -4.62 8.76 -0.53
N GLY A 70 -4.78 7.82 0.41
CA GLY A 70 -3.73 7.47 1.34
C GLY A 70 -2.49 6.89 0.64
N LEU A 71 -2.67 6.03 -0.36
CA LEU A 71 -1.59 5.47 -1.16
C LEU A 71 -0.84 6.56 -1.92
N LEU A 72 -1.54 7.55 -2.48
CA LEU A 72 -0.91 8.71 -3.11
C LEU A 72 -0.02 9.46 -2.12
N ILE A 73 -0.54 9.78 -0.93
CA ILE A 73 0.24 10.47 0.12
C ILE A 73 1.46 9.62 0.54
N HIS A 74 1.28 8.32 0.72
CA HIS A 74 2.36 7.39 1.07
C HIS A 74 3.48 7.42 0.02
N VAL A 75 3.14 7.29 -1.26
CA VAL A 75 4.13 7.31 -2.36
C VAL A 75 4.85 8.66 -2.43
N MET A 76 4.12 9.78 -2.28
CA MET A 76 4.73 11.11 -2.25
C MET A 76 5.75 11.25 -1.11
N LEU A 77 5.47 10.65 0.04
CA LEU A 77 6.33 10.73 1.22
C LEU A 77 7.54 9.78 1.11
N HIS A 78 7.37 8.62 0.48
CA HIS A 78 8.45 7.67 0.16
C HIS A 78 9.24 8.02 -1.11
N TRP A 79 8.89 9.10 -1.83
CA TRP A 79 9.47 9.44 -3.13
C TRP A 79 11.01 9.56 -3.12
N THR A 80 11.59 10.10 -2.05
CA THR A 80 13.05 10.18 -1.88
C THR A 80 13.71 8.81 -1.76
N TRP A 81 13.07 7.88 -1.04
CA TRP A 81 13.49 6.49 -0.97
C TRP A 81 13.35 5.79 -2.32
N VAL A 82 12.25 6.03 -3.07
CA VAL A 82 12.05 5.48 -4.42
C VAL A 82 13.19 5.92 -5.35
N CYS A 83 13.52 7.21 -5.38
CA CYS A 83 14.66 7.72 -6.16
C CYS A 83 15.97 7.03 -5.76
N GLY A 84 16.22 6.84 -4.45
CA GLY A 84 17.39 6.13 -3.95
C GLY A 84 17.45 4.65 -4.38
N VAL A 85 16.33 3.93 -4.31
CA VAL A 85 16.23 2.52 -4.73
C VAL A 85 16.39 2.39 -6.24
N VAL A 86 15.73 3.24 -7.02
CA VAL A 86 15.85 3.24 -8.49
C VAL A 86 17.29 3.56 -8.90
N ALA A 87 17.92 4.59 -8.31
CA ALA A 87 19.31 4.93 -8.57
C ALA A 87 20.27 3.79 -8.18
N SER A 88 20.06 3.14 -7.03
CA SER A 88 20.84 1.98 -6.59
C SER A 88 20.71 0.80 -7.57
N ARG A 89 19.50 0.48 -8.02
CA ARG A 89 19.25 -0.58 -9.00
C ARG A 89 19.85 -0.27 -10.38
N VAL A 90 19.78 0.98 -10.84
CA VAL A 90 20.38 1.41 -12.11
C VAL A 90 21.92 1.46 -12.04
N SER A 91 22.48 1.87 -10.89
CA SER A 91 23.93 1.92 -10.66
C SER A 91 24.56 0.53 -10.60
N GLN A 92 23.91 -0.45 -9.96
CA GLN A 92 24.38 -1.84 -9.95
C GLN A 92 24.43 -2.46 -11.36
N THR A 93 23.53 -2.05 -12.27
CA THR A 93 23.59 -2.48 -13.68
C THR A 93 24.74 -1.83 -14.46
N LYS A 94 25.24 -0.65 -14.03
CA LYS A 94 26.36 0.05 -14.66
C LYS A 94 27.74 -0.36 -14.12
N GLY A 95 27.79 -1.07 -12.98
CA GLY A 95 29.02 -1.44 -12.28
C GLY A 95 29.59 -2.83 -12.64
N SER A 96 28.95 -3.64 -13.49
CA SER A 96 29.46 -4.99 -13.82
C SER A 96 30.58 -5.03 -14.88
N GLY A 97 31.14 -3.87 -15.27
CA GLY A 97 32.11 -3.76 -16.37
C GLY A 97 33.49 -3.19 -16.04
N ARG A 98 33.80 -2.78 -14.81
CA ARG A 98 35.11 -2.21 -14.44
C ARG A 98 35.53 -2.59 -13.03
N ASP A 99 36.08 -3.80 -12.90
CA ASP A 99 37.33 -4.09 -12.17
C ASP A 99 37.37 -5.58 -11.81
N ASP A 100 38.13 -6.37 -12.59
CA ASP A 100 39.02 -7.36 -11.98
C ASP A 100 40.18 -7.76 -12.91
N GLY A 101 40.87 -6.76 -13.48
CA GLY A 101 42.14 -6.98 -14.21
C GLY A 101 43.36 -7.14 -13.27
N SER A 102 43.18 -7.04 -11.96
CA SER A 102 44.25 -6.97 -10.96
C SER A 102 44.32 -8.19 -10.02
N ARG A 103 43.39 -9.15 -10.10
CA ARG A 103 43.45 -10.39 -9.29
C ARG A 103 44.14 -11.59 -9.95
N THR A 104 44.52 -11.51 -11.23
CA THR A 104 45.29 -12.59 -11.88
C THR A 104 46.81 -12.51 -11.62
N LEU A 105 47.28 -11.52 -10.87
CA LEU A 105 48.71 -11.27 -10.64
C LEU A 105 49.26 -11.79 -9.30
N TRP A 106 48.42 -12.44 -8.48
CA TRP A 106 48.82 -12.97 -7.15
C TRP A 106 48.80 -14.50 -7.03
N GLY A 107 48.66 -15.23 -8.14
CA GLY A 107 48.70 -16.70 -8.15
C GLY A 107 49.81 -17.22 -9.04
N VAL A 108 51.06 -17.09 -8.58
CA VAL A 108 52.20 -17.90 -9.03
C VAL A 108 52.36 -19.08 -8.08
#